data_AF-A0A257PD84-F1
#
_entry.id   AF-A0A257PD84-F1
#
_cell.length_a   1.000
_cell.length_b   1.000
_cell.length_c   1.000
_cell.angle_alpha   90.00
_cell.angle_beta   90.00
_cell.angle_gamma   90.00
#
_symmetry.space_group_name_H-M   'P 1'
#
loop_
_entity.id
_entity.type
_entity.pdbx_description
1 polymer ?
#
loop_
_entity_poly.entity_id
_entity_poly.type
_entity_poly.pdbx_seq_one_letter_code
_entity_poly.pdbx_strand_id
1 'polypeptide(L)'
;MIHNQKIAKLFAAAIFAASSLTAAHAAESRSINNWQDPYGLTWMNGDNKLCWQDNFWTPATASSEACGLPVVAKAEPAPAPAPAPVPAPAPAPAPAPAPVPVSEKITYSADAFFQFNKAVLLPAGKEKLDDLAEKIKPINLEVVIATGYTDSFGSVPYNQKLSVRRAEAVKAYLVSKGIPADKIYIE
;
A
#
# COMPACT_ATOMS: atom_id res chain seq x y z
N MET A 1 3.48 -64.59 12.06
CA MET A 1 2.23 -63.81 11.93
C MET A 1 2.48 -62.38 12.37
N ILE A 2 1.95 -61.38 11.66
CA ILE A 2 1.68 -59.98 12.13
C ILE A 2 2.96 -59.16 12.48
N HIS A 3 3.48 -58.30 11.58
CA HIS A 3 3.17 -56.85 11.41
C HIS A 3 3.73 -55.93 12.54
N ASN A 4 4.31 -54.73 12.30
CA ASN A 4 4.65 -54.02 11.05
C ASN A 4 5.71 -52.90 11.29
N GLN A 5 6.36 -52.40 10.22
CA GLN A 5 7.26 -51.21 10.24
C GLN A 5 6.52 -49.85 10.28
N LYS A 6 7.24 -48.77 10.67
CA LYS A 6 7.10 -47.31 10.39
C LYS A 6 8.19 -46.55 11.20
N ILE A 7 8.67 -45.32 10.95
CA ILE A 7 8.62 -44.33 9.85
C ILE A 7 9.95 -43.50 9.94
N ALA A 8 10.82 -43.46 8.91
CA ALA A 8 10.99 -42.45 7.85
C ALA A 8 11.97 -41.27 8.16
N LYS A 9 12.76 -40.89 7.15
CA LYS A 9 13.70 -39.74 7.11
C LYS A 9 13.00 -38.52 6.49
N LEU A 10 13.52 -37.29 6.70
CA LEU A 10 13.57 -36.24 5.66
C LEU A 10 14.46 -35.03 6.08
N PHE A 11 14.98 -34.32 5.08
CA PHE A 11 15.94 -33.20 5.16
C PHE A 11 15.28 -31.87 4.76
N ALA A 12 15.88 -30.74 5.15
CA ALA A 12 15.77 -29.47 4.43
C ALA A 12 17.09 -28.67 4.56
N ALA A 13 17.54 -28.03 3.48
CA ALA A 13 18.80 -27.28 3.40
C ALA A 13 18.58 -25.88 2.80
N ALA A 14 19.48 -24.95 3.10
CA ALA A 14 19.41 -23.55 2.63
C ALA A 14 20.25 -23.33 1.36
N ILE A 15 19.79 -22.44 0.47
CA ILE A 15 20.56 -21.93 -0.68
C ILE A 15 20.33 -20.43 -0.84
N PHE A 16 21.41 -19.65 -0.86
CA PHE A 16 21.48 -18.28 -1.39
C PHE A 16 22.09 -18.33 -2.79
N ALA A 17 21.62 -17.50 -3.72
CA ALA A 17 22.31 -17.22 -4.97
C ALA A 17 22.01 -15.79 -5.45
N ALA A 18 23.06 -15.04 -5.77
CA ALA A 18 23.00 -13.73 -6.41
C ALA A 18 23.98 -13.70 -7.57
N SER A 19 23.59 -13.11 -8.70
CA SER A 19 24.38 -13.11 -9.94
C SER A 19 24.34 -11.73 -10.59
N SER A 20 25.51 -11.16 -10.88
CA SER A 20 25.68 -9.93 -11.66
C SER A 20 26.49 -10.22 -12.93
N LEU A 21 26.09 -9.61 -14.05
CA LEU A 21 26.81 -9.70 -15.33
C LEU A 21 27.62 -8.43 -15.58
N THR A 22 28.82 -8.59 -16.12
CA THR A 22 29.67 -7.51 -16.67
C THR A 22 29.92 -7.77 -18.16
N ALA A 23 29.74 -6.74 -19.00
CA ALA A 23 29.99 -6.83 -20.45
C ALA A 23 31.27 -6.06 -20.84
N ALA A 24 32.03 -6.61 -21.78
CA ALA A 24 33.21 -5.99 -22.39
C ALA A 24 32.93 -5.62 -23.87
N HIS A 25 33.51 -4.52 -24.34
CA HIS A 25 33.36 -4.05 -25.73
C HIS A 25 34.56 -4.46 -26.60
N ALA A 26 34.30 -4.73 -27.88
CA ALA A 26 35.32 -4.95 -28.92
C ALA A 26 35.35 -3.76 -29.91
N ALA A 27 36.47 -3.57 -30.61
CA ALA A 27 36.65 -2.50 -31.60
C ALA A 27 36.54 -3.04 -33.05
N GLU A 28 35.90 -2.28 -33.93
CA GLU A 28 35.68 -2.66 -35.34
C GLU A 28 36.76 -2.14 -36.29
N SER A 29 36.99 -2.87 -37.40
CA SER A 29 37.91 -2.50 -38.47
C SER A 29 37.29 -1.48 -39.44
N ARG A 30 38.06 -0.47 -39.85
CA ARG A 30 37.65 0.55 -40.84
C ARG A 30 38.12 0.20 -42.26
N SER A 31 37.38 0.65 -43.27
CA SER A 31 37.79 0.59 -44.67
C SER A 31 38.80 1.69 -45.01
N ILE A 32 39.83 1.32 -45.78
CA ILE A 32 40.89 2.23 -46.25
C ILE A 32 40.86 2.28 -47.78
N ASN A 33 40.67 3.48 -48.34
CA ASN A 33 40.48 3.70 -49.78
C ASN A 33 41.71 4.42 -50.41
N ASN A 34 42.89 4.17 -49.84
CA ASN A 34 44.17 4.55 -50.43
C ASN A 34 44.72 3.38 -51.24
N TRP A 35 45.44 3.66 -52.32
CA TRP A 35 46.18 2.62 -53.04
C TRP A 35 47.30 2.05 -52.17
N GLN A 36 47.34 0.72 -52.08
CA GLN A 36 48.27 -0.04 -51.24
C GLN A 36 49.08 -1.04 -52.07
N ASP A 37 50.25 -1.42 -51.56
CA ASP A 37 51.00 -2.57 -52.05
C ASP A 37 50.35 -3.91 -51.58
N PRO A 38 50.83 -5.07 -52.06
CA PRO A 38 50.34 -6.38 -51.62
C PRO A 38 50.56 -6.71 -50.14
N TYR A 39 51.25 -5.83 -49.39
CA TYR A 39 51.52 -5.97 -47.95
C TYR A 39 50.68 -4.99 -47.11
N GLY A 40 49.82 -4.18 -47.74
CA GLY A 40 48.92 -3.22 -47.07
C GLY A 40 49.53 -1.83 -46.82
N LEU A 41 50.73 -1.54 -47.32
CA LEU A 41 51.37 -0.24 -47.17
C LEU A 41 50.85 0.75 -48.22
N THR A 42 50.43 1.93 -47.78
CA THR A 42 49.90 2.99 -48.66
C THR A 42 51.00 3.60 -49.53
N TRP A 43 50.74 3.70 -50.84
CA TRP A 43 51.65 4.34 -51.78
C TRP A 43 51.63 5.87 -51.61
N MET A 44 52.81 6.49 -51.70
CA MET A 44 53.00 7.94 -51.57
C MET A 44 53.69 8.53 -52.81
N ASN A 45 53.65 9.85 -52.95
CA ASN A 45 54.45 10.58 -53.93
C ASN A 45 55.94 10.60 -53.52
N GLY A 46 56.84 11.01 -54.44
CA GLY A 46 58.30 10.94 -54.22
C GLY A 46 58.84 11.75 -53.03
N ASP A 47 58.07 12.71 -52.50
CA ASP A 47 58.41 13.50 -51.31
C ASP A 47 57.79 12.95 -50.00
N ASN A 48 57.04 11.84 -50.06
CA ASN A 48 56.26 11.25 -48.96
C ASN A 48 55.29 12.25 -48.27
N LYS A 49 54.68 13.17 -49.04
CA LYS A 49 53.77 14.21 -48.53
C LYS A 49 52.32 14.06 -48.98
N LEU A 50 52.07 13.23 -49.98
CA LEU A 50 50.73 12.93 -50.51
C LEU A 50 50.60 11.43 -50.76
N CYS A 51 49.47 10.86 -50.33
CA CYS A 51 49.14 9.45 -50.53
C CYS A 51 48.23 9.27 -51.74
N TRP A 52 48.40 8.19 -52.49
CA TRP A 52 47.54 7.88 -53.63
C TRP A 52 46.15 7.41 -53.16
N GLN A 53 45.12 7.84 -53.89
CA GLN A 53 43.70 7.70 -53.53
C GLN A 53 42.94 7.01 -54.68
N ASP A 54 41.95 6.19 -54.36
CA ASP A 54 41.03 5.63 -55.37
C ASP A 54 39.76 6.46 -55.54
N ASN A 55 38.89 6.04 -56.49
CA ASN A 55 37.64 6.75 -56.82
C ASN A 55 36.58 6.73 -55.70
N PHE A 56 36.80 5.99 -54.61
CA PHE A 56 35.94 5.91 -53.43
C PHE A 56 36.56 6.62 -52.22
N TRP A 57 37.71 7.30 -52.37
CA TRP A 57 38.40 7.93 -51.25
C TRP A 57 37.62 9.09 -50.62
N THR A 58 37.66 9.15 -49.30
CA THR A 58 37.19 10.27 -48.47
C THR A 58 38.19 10.48 -47.33
N PRO A 59 38.21 11.65 -46.66
CA PRO A 59 39.06 11.86 -45.49
C PRO A 59 38.84 10.81 -44.39
N ALA A 60 37.60 10.34 -44.20
CA ALA A 60 37.26 9.32 -43.19
C ALA A 60 37.81 7.91 -43.52
N THR A 61 38.18 7.64 -44.78
CA THR A 61 38.72 6.37 -45.27
C THR A 61 40.22 6.47 -45.62
N ALA A 62 40.91 7.49 -45.15
CA ALA A 62 42.35 7.63 -45.30
C ALA A 62 43.13 6.68 -44.36
N SER A 63 44.27 6.15 -44.83
CA SER A 63 45.05 5.14 -44.11
C SER A 63 45.77 5.65 -42.85
N SER A 64 46.03 6.96 -42.77
CA SER A 64 46.74 7.60 -41.66
C SER A 64 46.52 9.11 -41.68
N GLU A 65 46.87 9.79 -40.60
CA GLU A 65 46.82 11.27 -40.49
C GLU A 65 47.69 11.93 -41.58
N ALA A 66 48.85 11.35 -41.89
CA ALA A 66 49.71 11.78 -42.99
C ALA A 66 49.04 11.67 -44.38
N CYS A 67 48.08 10.74 -44.54
CA CYS A 67 47.26 10.58 -45.73
C CYS A 67 45.93 11.35 -45.69
N GLY A 68 45.75 12.26 -44.73
CA GLY A 68 44.55 13.09 -44.59
C GLY A 68 43.43 12.49 -43.74
N LEU A 69 43.69 11.45 -42.94
CA LEU A 69 42.74 11.00 -41.93
C LEU A 69 42.52 12.14 -40.94
N PRO A 70 41.28 12.61 -40.71
CA PRO A 70 41.03 13.64 -39.73
C PRO A 70 41.42 13.12 -38.35
N VAL A 71 42.13 13.95 -37.59
CA VAL A 71 42.43 13.71 -36.17
C VAL A 71 41.11 13.82 -35.39
N VAL A 72 40.31 12.76 -35.44
CA VAL A 72 39.23 12.55 -34.48
C VAL A 72 39.89 12.38 -33.13
N ALA A 73 39.79 13.42 -32.30
CA ALA A 73 40.25 13.38 -30.92
C ALA A 73 39.78 12.07 -30.30
N LYS A 74 40.73 11.24 -29.84
CA LYS A 74 40.45 9.97 -29.20
C LYS A 74 39.42 10.25 -28.11
N ALA A 75 38.19 9.76 -28.30
CA ALA A 75 37.13 9.96 -27.34
C ALA A 75 37.65 9.46 -26.00
N GLU A 76 37.73 10.37 -25.04
CA GLU A 76 38.02 10.02 -23.66
C GLU A 76 37.00 8.93 -23.25
N PRO A 77 37.43 7.86 -22.55
CA PRO A 77 36.49 6.81 -22.17
C PRO A 77 35.32 7.46 -21.46
N ALA A 78 34.12 7.34 -22.03
CA ALA A 78 32.94 7.97 -21.46
C ALA A 78 32.87 7.60 -19.98
N PRO A 79 32.68 8.57 -19.07
CA PRO A 79 32.60 8.27 -17.64
C PRO A 79 31.55 7.18 -17.46
N ALA A 80 31.92 6.10 -16.76
CA ALA A 80 31.08 4.92 -16.63
C ALA A 80 29.67 5.35 -16.23
N PRO A 81 28.61 4.80 -16.87
CA PRO A 81 27.24 5.22 -16.62
C PRO A 81 26.99 5.16 -15.12
N ALA A 82 26.62 6.31 -14.54
CA ALA A 82 26.33 6.39 -13.11
C ALA A 82 25.32 5.27 -12.78
N PRO A 83 25.53 4.53 -11.67
CA PRO A 83 24.61 3.46 -11.30
C PRO A 83 23.19 4.03 -11.29
N ALA A 84 22.28 3.38 -12.02
CA ALA A 84 20.90 3.83 -12.13
C ALA A 84 20.36 4.07 -10.70
N PRO A 85 19.64 5.18 -10.46
CA PRO A 85 19.12 5.46 -9.14
C PRO A 85 18.32 4.24 -8.68
N VAL A 86 18.71 3.66 -7.54
CA VAL A 86 17.98 2.56 -6.93
C VAL A 86 16.52 3.01 -6.87
N PRO A 87 15.56 2.26 -7.45
CA PRO A 87 14.17 2.68 -7.46
C PRO A 87 13.77 2.98 -6.03
N ALA A 88 13.32 4.21 -5.79
CA ALA A 88 12.93 4.64 -4.46
C ALA A 88 11.94 3.62 -3.90
N PRO A 89 12.09 3.16 -2.64
CA PRO A 89 11.16 2.21 -2.06
C PRO A 89 9.75 2.77 -2.24
N ALA A 90 8.87 1.97 -2.83
CA ALA A 90 7.51 2.40 -3.13
C ALA A 90 6.91 3.02 -1.86
N PRO A 91 6.24 4.19 -1.95
CA PRO A 91 5.69 4.84 -0.77
C PRO A 91 4.84 3.83 0.00
N ALA A 92 5.14 3.68 1.29
CA ALA A 92 4.42 2.75 2.14
C ALA A 92 2.91 3.00 1.97
N PRO A 93 2.08 1.95 1.83
CA PRO A 93 0.65 2.13 1.61
C PRO A 93 0.10 3.07 2.68
N ALA A 94 -0.61 4.11 2.23
CA ALA A 94 -1.18 5.10 3.13
C ALA A 94 -1.97 4.39 4.23
N PRO A 95 -1.91 4.86 5.50
CA PRO A 95 -2.66 4.24 6.58
C PRO A 95 -4.12 4.07 6.17
N ALA A 96 -4.66 2.86 6.35
CA ALA A 96 -6.07 2.61 6.06
C ALA A 96 -6.92 3.66 6.80
N PRO A 97 -7.97 4.22 6.17
CA PRO A 97 -8.81 5.20 6.82
C PRO A 97 -9.28 4.69 8.18
N ALA A 98 -9.12 5.51 9.23
CA ALA A 98 -9.62 5.16 10.55
C ALA A 98 -11.14 4.86 10.46
N PRO A 99 -11.64 3.82 11.15
CA PRO A 99 -13.05 3.46 11.08
C PRO A 99 -13.91 4.64 11.51
N VAL A 100 -14.81 5.08 10.62
CA VAL A 100 -15.73 6.19 10.88
C VAL A 100 -16.75 5.74 11.94
N PRO A 101 -16.99 6.52 13.00
CA PRO A 101 -17.98 6.15 14.01
C PRO A 101 -19.39 6.10 13.38
N VAL A 102 -20.09 4.99 13.59
CA VAL A 102 -21.46 4.78 13.11
C VAL A 102 -22.43 5.10 14.24
N SER A 103 -23.29 6.08 14.02
CA SER A 103 -24.38 6.44 14.95
C SER A 103 -25.69 5.79 14.51
N GLU A 104 -26.27 4.93 15.34
CA GLU A 104 -27.58 4.31 15.10
C GLU A 104 -28.63 4.86 16.08
N LYS A 105 -29.79 5.29 15.57
CA LYS A 105 -30.93 5.72 16.39
C LYS A 105 -31.99 4.62 16.45
N ILE A 106 -32.13 4.00 17.61
CA ILE A 106 -33.15 2.99 17.90
C ILE A 106 -34.26 3.64 18.72
N THR A 107 -35.52 3.43 18.33
CA THR A 107 -36.69 4.03 19.00
C THR A 107 -37.67 2.93 19.38
N TYR A 108 -38.14 2.94 20.63
CA TYR A 108 -39.15 2.02 21.16
C TYR A 108 -40.41 2.77 21.59
N SER A 109 -41.58 2.14 21.48
CA SER A 109 -42.81 2.70 22.05
C SER A 109 -42.79 2.59 23.57
N ALA A 110 -43.18 3.67 24.26
CA ALA A 110 -43.24 3.72 25.72
C ALA A 110 -44.19 2.67 26.30
N ASP A 111 -45.28 2.34 25.61
CA ASP A 111 -46.32 1.40 26.07
C ASP A 111 -45.82 -0.05 26.14
N ALA A 112 -44.82 -0.41 25.32
CA ALA A 112 -44.17 -1.71 25.41
C ALA A 112 -43.26 -1.83 26.64
N PHE A 113 -42.80 -0.69 27.18
CA PHE A 113 -41.80 -0.61 28.24
C PHE A 113 -42.40 -0.28 29.60
N PHE A 114 -43.47 0.51 29.66
CA PHE A 114 -44.02 1.06 30.90
C PHE A 114 -45.54 1.06 30.91
N GLN A 115 -46.12 0.89 32.09
CA GLN A 115 -47.53 1.21 32.32
C GLN A 115 -47.74 2.74 32.39
N PHE A 116 -48.99 3.16 32.22
CA PHE A 116 -49.42 4.55 32.36
C PHE A 116 -48.97 5.15 33.72
N ASN A 117 -48.36 6.33 33.69
CA ASN A 117 -47.77 7.01 34.86
C ASN A 117 -46.79 6.18 35.71
N LYS A 118 -46.17 5.14 35.13
CA LYS A 118 -45.09 4.34 35.77
C LYS A 118 -43.76 4.49 35.03
N ALA A 119 -42.69 4.24 35.77
CA ALA A 119 -41.31 4.12 35.29
C ALA A 119 -40.70 2.72 35.58
N VAL A 120 -41.53 1.74 35.96
CA VAL A 120 -41.10 0.35 36.17
C VAL A 120 -41.18 -0.39 34.84
N LEU A 121 -40.07 -0.98 34.41
CA LEU A 121 -39.98 -1.72 33.15
C LEU A 121 -40.85 -3.00 33.18
N LEU A 122 -41.71 -3.12 32.17
CA LEU A 122 -42.51 -4.31 31.86
C LEU A 122 -41.62 -5.46 31.33
N PRO A 123 -42.08 -6.73 31.43
CA PRO A 123 -41.34 -7.87 30.86
C PRO A 123 -41.04 -7.74 29.36
N ALA A 124 -41.97 -7.25 28.55
CA ALA A 124 -41.77 -7.05 27.11
C ALA A 124 -40.70 -5.98 26.80
N GLY A 125 -40.69 -4.86 27.53
CA GLY A 125 -39.59 -3.88 27.45
C GLY A 125 -38.26 -4.46 27.93
N LYS A 126 -38.34 -5.33 28.94
CA LYS A 126 -37.35 -6.33 29.38
C LYS A 126 -36.58 -6.95 28.21
N GLU A 127 -37.32 -7.78 27.49
CA GLU A 127 -36.86 -8.55 26.34
C GLU A 127 -36.31 -7.65 25.23
N LYS A 128 -36.92 -6.49 24.95
CA LYS A 128 -36.42 -5.56 23.94
C LYS A 128 -35.10 -4.87 24.31
N LEU A 129 -34.84 -4.68 25.60
CA LEU A 129 -33.54 -4.20 26.08
C LEU A 129 -32.49 -5.30 26.13
N ASP A 130 -32.90 -6.56 26.24
CA ASP A 130 -32.01 -7.73 26.08
C ASP A 130 -31.57 -7.89 24.62
N ASP A 131 -32.52 -7.88 23.68
CA ASP A 131 -32.28 -7.83 22.23
C ASP A 131 -31.29 -6.72 21.85
N LEU A 132 -31.41 -5.55 22.50
CA LEU A 132 -30.52 -4.40 22.30
C LEU A 132 -29.14 -4.64 22.89
N ALA A 133 -29.07 -5.07 24.15
CA ALA A 133 -27.82 -5.30 24.86
C ALA A 133 -26.95 -6.34 24.14
N GLU A 134 -27.54 -7.40 23.60
CA GLU A 134 -26.83 -8.42 22.80
C GLU A 134 -26.23 -7.85 21.51
N LYS A 135 -26.95 -6.95 20.82
CA LYS A 135 -26.46 -6.31 19.59
C LYS A 135 -25.33 -5.31 19.82
N ILE A 136 -25.37 -4.55 20.92
CA ILE A 136 -24.37 -3.48 21.17
C ILE A 136 -23.13 -3.98 21.93
N LYS A 137 -23.22 -5.08 22.68
CA LYS A 137 -22.07 -5.73 23.36
C LYS A 137 -20.83 -6.00 22.49
N PRO A 138 -20.95 -6.55 21.27
CA PRO A 138 -19.78 -6.81 20.41
C PRO A 138 -19.24 -5.56 19.69
N ILE A 139 -19.91 -4.42 19.81
CA ILE A 139 -19.52 -3.16 19.17
C ILE A 139 -18.59 -2.39 20.11
N ASN A 140 -17.59 -1.68 19.55
CA ASN A 140 -16.80 -0.71 20.32
C ASN A 140 -17.66 0.53 20.65
N LEU A 141 -18.49 0.40 21.68
CA LEU A 141 -19.51 1.38 22.05
C LEU A 141 -18.90 2.66 22.64
N GLU A 142 -19.12 3.79 21.96
CA GLU A 142 -18.64 5.08 22.44
C GLU A 142 -19.59 5.72 23.45
N VAL A 143 -20.88 5.86 23.08
CA VAL A 143 -21.96 6.49 23.87
C VAL A 143 -23.31 5.86 23.53
N VAL A 144 -24.19 5.77 24.54
CA VAL A 144 -25.65 5.54 24.42
C VAL A 144 -26.37 6.73 25.04
N ILE A 145 -27.35 7.30 24.34
CA ILE A 145 -28.22 8.35 24.85
C ILE A 145 -29.62 7.76 25.07
N ALA A 146 -30.09 7.78 26.31
CA ALA A 146 -31.41 7.31 26.71
C ALA A 146 -32.33 8.52 26.95
N THR A 147 -33.09 8.92 25.92
CA THR A 147 -34.05 10.02 26.00
C THR A 147 -35.44 9.52 26.40
N GLY A 148 -36.06 10.14 27.41
CA GLY A 148 -37.41 9.81 27.84
C GLY A 148 -38.49 10.70 27.21
N TYR A 149 -39.57 10.10 26.69
CA TYR A 149 -40.75 10.85 26.23
C TYR A 149 -42.03 10.45 27.00
N THR A 150 -42.95 11.39 27.10
CA THR A 150 -44.33 11.22 27.57
C THR A 150 -45.32 11.77 26.55
N ASP A 151 -46.58 11.44 26.71
CA ASP A 151 -47.68 12.13 26.04
C ASP A 151 -47.88 13.57 26.56
N SER A 152 -48.89 14.26 26.02
CA SER A 152 -49.26 15.64 26.34
C SER A 152 -50.23 15.77 27.52
N PHE A 153 -50.65 14.68 28.15
CA PHE A 153 -51.52 14.73 29.33
C PHE A 153 -50.66 14.97 30.60
N GLY A 154 -51.19 15.77 31.52
CA GLY A 154 -50.46 16.21 32.71
C GLY A 154 -49.69 17.53 32.49
N SER A 155 -48.90 17.93 33.48
CA SER A 155 -48.13 19.18 33.43
C SER A 155 -46.70 18.95 32.95
N VAL A 156 -46.12 19.93 32.23
CA VAL A 156 -44.74 19.86 31.73
C VAL A 156 -43.72 19.46 32.83
N PRO A 157 -43.76 20.01 34.07
CA PRO A 157 -42.84 19.60 35.14
C PRO A 157 -43.07 18.18 35.67
N TYR A 158 -44.30 17.64 35.57
CA TYR A 158 -44.58 16.26 35.91
C TYR A 158 -44.03 15.32 34.82
N ASN A 159 -44.31 15.64 33.56
CA ASN A 159 -43.90 14.87 32.39
C ASN A 159 -42.38 14.80 32.26
N GLN A 160 -41.66 15.91 32.42
CA GLN A 160 -40.19 15.90 32.46
C GLN A 160 -39.64 14.95 33.55
N LYS A 161 -40.22 15.00 34.76
CA LYS A 161 -39.82 14.10 35.86
C LYS A 161 -40.20 12.64 35.62
N LEU A 162 -41.17 12.35 34.75
CA LEU A 162 -41.54 10.98 34.37
C LEU A 162 -40.62 10.46 33.26
N SER A 163 -40.31 11.29 32.25
CA SER A 163 -39.32 11.03 31.21
C SER A 163 -37.97 10.62 31.80
N VAL A 164 -37.40 11.45 32.67
CA VAL A 164 -36.10 11.19 33.31
C VAL A 164 -36.11 9.87 34.08
N ARG A 165 -37.14 9.61 34.90
CA ARG A 165 -37.26 8.34 35.66
C ARG A 165 -37.41 7.11 34.77
N ARG A 166 -38.05 7.24 33.60
CA ARG A 166 -38.12 6.15 32.60
C ARG A 166 -36.76 5.89 31.96
N ALA A 167 -36.02 6.94 31.60
CA ALA A 167 -34.66 6.81 31.09
C ALA A 167 -33.68 6.24 32.13
N GLU A 168 -33.79 6.64 33.40
CA GLU A 168 -33.05 6.06 34.52
C GLU A 168 -33.29 4.54 34.66
N ALA A 169 -34.55 4.10 34.54
CA ALA A 169 -34.90 2.68 34.58
C ALA A 169 -34.28 1.89 33.41
N VAL A 170 -34.27 2.46 32.20
CA VAL A 170 -33.60 1.88 31.03
C VAL A 170 -32.08 1.81 31.25
N LYS A 171 -31.45 2.89 31.71
CA LYS A 171 -30.01 2.93 32.03
C LYS A 171 -29.66 1.86 33.07
N ALA A 172 -30.37 1.81 34.18
CA ALA A 172 -30.13 0.81 35.24
C ALA A 172 -30.26 -0.62 34.73
N TYR A 173 -31.22 -0.87 33.83
CA TYR A 173 -31.40 -2.20 33.23
C TYR A 173 -30.26 -2.56 32.27
N LEU A 174 -29.86 -1.68 31.37
CA LEU A 174 -28.73 -1.91 30.46
C LEU A 174 -27.41 -2.11 31.22
N VAL A 175 -27.19 -1.37 32.31
CA VAL A 175 -26.06 -1.59 33.23
C VAL A 175 -26.11 -2.98 33.85
N SER A 176 -27.30 -3.44 34.30
CA SER A 176 -27.46 -4.81 34.81
C SER A 176 -27.18 -5.91 33.78
N LYS A 177 -27.22 -5.57 32.47
CA LYS A 177 -26.88 -6.47 31.35
C LYS A 177 -25.41 -6.40 30.95
N GLY A 178 -24.60 -5.55 31.61
CA GLY A 178 -23.16 -5.43 31.40
C GLY A 178 -22.74 -4.28 30.48
N ILE A 179 -23.63 -3.34 30.14
CA ILE A 179 -23.25 -2.12 29.43
C ILE A 179 -22.62 -1.13 30.44
N PRO A 180 -21.43 -0.56 30.18
CA PRO A 180 -20.76 0.31 31.15
C PRO A 180 -21.59 1.58 31.48
N ALA A 181 -21.69 1.94 32.76
CA ALA A 181 -22.58 3.01 33.22
C ALA A 181 -22.10 4.43 32.84
N ASP A 182 -20.80 4.57 32.59
CA ASP A 182 -20.12 5.75 32.03
C ASP A 182 -20.40 5.93 30.52
N LYS A 183 -20.90 4.88 29.85
CA LYS A 183 -21.26 4.90 28.43
C LYS A 183 -22.72 5.26 28.18
N ILE A 184 -23.55 5.39 29.23
CA ILE A 184 -24.99 5.66 29.10
C ILE A 184 -25.34 7.01 29.70
N TYR A 185 -25.85 7.93 28.89
CA TYR A 185 -26.28 9.27 29.27
C TYR A 185 -27.81 9.38 29.18
N ILE A 186 -28.40 10.32 29.92
CA ILE A 186 -29.85 10.53 30.01
C ILE A 186 -30.15 11.97 29.62
N GLU A 187 -31.23 12.14 28.84
CA GLU A 187 -31.80 13.43 28.40
C GLU A 187 -33.31 13.49 28.70
#